data_AF-A0A2U1T0D2-F1
#
_entry.id   AF-A0A2U1T0D2-F1
#
_cell.length_a   1.000
_cell.length_b   1.000
_cell.length_c   1.000
_cell.angle_alpha   90.00
_cell.angle_beta   90.00
_cell.angle_gamma   90.00
#
_symmetry.space_group_name_H-M   'P 1'
#
loop_
_entity.id
_entity.type
_entity.pdbx_description
1 polymer ?
#
loop_
_entity_poly.entity_id
_entity_poly.type
_entity_poly.pdbx_seq_one_letter_code
_entity_poly.pdbx_strand_id
1 'polypeptide(L)'
;MTSSAPEAATPQRRLSDYFGNMELIIVILLGVVSTVTAYASFQAALYDSQMAGAYTKGQAARTEAESLYLEANQTYIQDVQLWSTLTQLSIDAESADAAIAQSASDKYDVMYFQSVSEDLDGAITWAADENEADPAVYTAPFDNEDYMNALFSPYSESQEKAEKLIAEGDTYNSLSDRLTLNTVLMAISLFLLGVAAVVKGRRAQIGLTAIATVVFIAAAAMTVSIPFVGL
;
A
#
# COMPACT_ATOMS: atom_id res chain seq x y z
N MET A 1 -82.35 39.24 -3.80
CA MET A 1 -81.24 39.07 -4.75
C MET A 1 -79.95 39.32 -4.00
N THR A 2 -79.21 38.26 -3.75
CA THR A 2 -77.97 38.23 -2.97
C THR A 2 -76.77 38.67 -3.80
N SER A 3 -75.87 39.41 -3.13
CA SER A 3 -74.40 39.31 -3.24
C SER A 3 -73.72 39.69 -4.57
N SER A 4 -72.79 40.64 -4.50
CA SER A 4 -71.36 40.30 -4.50
C SER A 4 -70.50 41.58 -4.41
N ALA A 5 -69.79 41.75 -3.30
CA ALA A 5 -68.67 42.68 -3.20
C ALA A 5 -67.50 42.16 -4.07
N PRO A 6 -66.67 43.03 -4.67
CA PRO A 6 -65.51 42.58 -5.41
C PRO A 6 -64.46 42.07 -4.43
N GLU A 7 -64.06 40.82 -4.64
CA GLU A 7 -63.00 40.14 -3.92
C GLU A 7 -61.65 40.82 -4.23
N ALA A 8 -61.04 41.44 -3.21
CA ALA A 8 -59.75 42.08 -3.33
C ALA A 8 -58.67 41.01 -3.53
N ALA A 9 -58.07 40.99 -4.72
CA ALA A 9 -56.95 40.12 -5.04
C ALA A 9 -55.79 40.39 -4.07
N THR A 10 -55.48 39.39 -3.24
CA THR A 10 -54.32 39.41 -2.34
C THR A 10 -53.05 39.44 -3.20
N PRO A 11 -52.09 40.35 -2.96
CA PRO A 11 -50.89 40.40 -3.77
C PRO A 11 -50.10 39.11 -3.55
N GLN A 12 -49.95 38.30 -4.60
CA GLN A 12 -49.04 37.16 -4.60
C GLN A 12 -47.62 37.69 -4.44
N ARG A 13 -47.13 37.74 -3.20
CA ARG A 13 -45.74 38.07 -2.89
C ARG A 13 -44.84 37.06 -3.57
N ARG A 14 -44.10 37.51 -4.58
CA ARG A 14 -43.14 36.68 -5.30
C ARG A 14 -41.99 36.39 -4.35
N LEU A 15 -41.44 35.17 -4.39
CA LEU A 15 -40.25 34.78 -3.60
C LEU A 15 -39.09 35.77 -3.75
N SER A 16 -39.05 36.54 -4.84
CA SER A 16 -38.10 37.62 -5.12
C SER A 16 -38.17 38.81 -4.16
N ASP A 17 -39.28 39.01 -3.44
CA ASP A 17 -39.46 40.15 -2.52
C ASP A 17 -38.92 39.83 -1.11
N TYR A 18 -38.64 38.56 -0.81
CA TYR A 18 -38.11 38.11 0.47
C TYR A 18 -36.59 37.97 0.52
N PHE A 19 -35.92 37.81 -0.63
CA PHE A 19 -34.47 37.61 -0.68
C PHE A 19 -33.80 38.74 -1.46
N GLY A 20 -32.90 39.48 -0.81
CA GLY A 20 -32.03 40.40 -1.53
C GLY A 20 -31.10 39.64 -2.49
N ASN A 21 -30.65 40.27 -3.58
CA ASN A 21 -29.74 39.64 -4.57
C ASN A 21 -28.51 38.94 -3.93
N MET A 22 -28.02 39.44 -2.79
CA MET A 22 -26.90 38.83 -2.05
C MET A 22 -27.27 37.55 -1.29
N GLU A 23 -28.47 37.48 -0.71
CA GLU A 23 -28.92 36.31 0.05
C GLU A 23 -29.12 35.12 -0.90
N LEU A 24 -29.66 35.38 -2.10
CA LEU A 24 -29.78 34.36 -3.14
C LEU A 24 -28.40 33.81 -3.55
N ILE A 25 -27.39 34.68 -3.74
CA ILE A 25 -26.02 34.26 -4.06
C ILE A 25 -25.43 33.39 -2.95
N ILE A 26 -25.60 33.78 -1.68
CA ILE A 26 -25.09 33.02 -0.54
C ILE A 26 -25.75 31.63 -0.46
N VAL A 27 -27.07 31.55 -0.66
CA VAL A 27 -27.80 30.27 -0.66
C VAL A 27 -27.32 29.35 -1.80
N ILE A 28 -27.12 29.90 -3.00
CA ILE A 28 -26.58 29.13 -4.14
C ILE A 28 -25.16 28.64 -3.81
N LEU A 29 -24.30 29.51 -3.29
CA LEU A 29 -22.94 29.15 -2.89
C LEU A 29 -22.94 28.05 -1.82
N LEU A 30 -23.80 28.15 -0.80
CA LEU A 30 -23.95 27.10 0.22
C LEU A 30 -24.30 25.75 -0.41
N GLY A 31 -25.24 25.72 -1.35
CA GLY A 31 -25.61 24.50 -2.08
C GLY A 31 -24.44 23.92 -2.87
N VAL A 32 -23.75 24.76 -3.65
CA VAL A 32 -22.60 24.35 -4.47
C VAL A 32 -21.45 23.82 -3.60
N VAL A 33 -21.07 24.56 -2.56
CA VAL A 33 -19.99 24.16 -1.64
C VAL A 33 -20.37 22.83 -0.96
N SER A 34 -21.62 22.66 -0.54
CA SER A 34 -22.09 21.42 0.07
C SER A 34 -21.97 20.21 -0.88
N THR A 35 -22.37 20.35 -2.14
CA THR A 35 -22.23 19.27 -3.14
C THR A 35 -20.77 18.89 -3.38
N VAL A 36 -19.88 19.88 -3.55
CA VAL A 36 -18.45 19.61 -3.76
C VAL A 36 -17.80 19.01 -2.50
N THR A 37 -18.23 19.43 -1.31
CA THR A 37 -17.78 18.83 -0.04
C THR A 37 -18.16 17.36 0.03
N ALA A 38 -19.42 17.03 -0.28
CA ALA A 38 -19.89 15.65 -0.29
C ALA A 38 -19.10 14.79 -1.28
N TYR A 39 -18.81 15.32 -2.48
CA TYR A 39 -17.95 14.65 -3.46
C TYR A 39 -16.54 14.40 -2.92
N ALA A 40 -15.88 15.42 -2.34
CA ALA A 40 -14.53 15.29 -1.80
C ALA A 40 -14.48 14.26 -0.65
N SER A 41 -15.48 14.27 0.25
CA SER A 41 -15.60 13.28 1.33
C SER A 41 -15.78 11.86 0.81
N PHE A 42 -16.59 11.67 -0.24
CA PHE A 42 -16.78 10.36 -0.87
C PHE A 42 -15.48 9.84 -1.49
N GLN A 43 -14.78 10.68 -2.26
CA GLN A 43 -13.50 10.30 -2.85
C GLN A 43 -12.45 9.98 -1.78
N ALA A 44 -12.41 10.72 -0.67
CA ALA A 44 -11.49 10.44 0.44
C ALA A 44 -11.74 9.03 1.00
N ALA A 45 -13.00 8.67 1.24
CA ALA A 45 -13.37 7.34 1.74
C ALA A 45 -13.00 6.20 0.76
N LEU A 46 -13.10 6.43 -0.55
CA LEU A 46 -12.65 5.43 -1.54
C LEU A 46 -11.14 5.21 -1.49
N TYR A 47 -10.36 6.29 -1.44
CA TYR A 47 -8.90 6.18 -1.27
C TYR A 47 -8.51 5.52 0.04
N ASP A 48 -9.22 5.81 1.14
CA ASP A 48 -9.01 5.17 2.43
C ASP A 48 -9.24 3.65 2.37
N SER A 49 -10.30 3.23 1.66
CA SER A 49 -10.56 1.80 1.43
C SER A 49 -9.47 1.13 0.59
N GLN A 50 -8.95 1.79 -0.44
CA GLN A 50 -7.87 1.26 -1.28
C GLN A 50 -6.55 1.17 -0.50
N MET A 51 -6.24 2.20 0.29
CA MET A 51 -5.12 2.21 1.24
C MET A 51 -5.20 1.01 2.19
N ALA A 52 -6.35 0.80 2.83
CA ALA A 52 -6.53 -0.31 3.76
C ALA A 52 -6.34 -1.69 3.08
N GLY A 53 -6.84 -1.83 1.85
CA GLY A 53 -6.66 -3.02 1.04
C GLY A 53 -5.19 -3.27 0.66
N ALA A 54 -4.48 -2.23 0.22
CA ALA A 54 -3.08 -2.29 -0.15
C ALA A 54 -2.20 -2.65 1.06
N TYR A 55 -2.38 -2.00 2.21
CA TYR A 55 -1.67 -2.35 3.44
C TYR A 55 -1.99 -3.76 3.93
N THR A 56 -3.25 -4.19 3.89
CA THR A 56 -3.60 -5.56 4.30
C THR A 56 -2.84 -6.59 3.45
N LYS A 57 -2.82 -6.41 2.13
CA LYS A 57 -2.10 -7.30 1.21
C LYS A 57 -0.58 -7.21 1.41
N GLY A 58 -0.04 -6.00 1.61
CA GLY A 58 1.38 -5.78 1.86
C GLY A 58 1.85 -6.46 3.15
N GLN A 59 1.06 -6.36 4.22
CA GLN A 59 1.36 -7.01 5.50
C GLN A 59 1.26 -8.53 5.41
N ALA A 60 0.30 -9.05 4.65
CA ALA A 60 0.21 -10.49 4.37
C ALA A 60 1.44 -10.98 3.61
N ALA A 61 1.84 -10.29 2.53
CA ALA A 61 3.05 -10.60 1.77
C ALA A 61 4.32 -10.50 2.63
N ARG A 62 4.41 -9.51 3.54
CA ARG A 62 5.55 -9.41 4.46
C ARG A 62 5.62 -10.60 5.42
N THR A 63 4.48 -11.04 5.94
CA THR A 63 4.41 -12.23 6.81
C THR A 63 4.81 -13.48 6.03
N GLU A 64 4.36 -13.60 4.78
CA GLU A 64 4.74 -14.69 3.88
C GLU A 64 6.25 -14.68 3.59
N ALA A 65 6.84 -13.51 3.32
CA ALA A 65 8.28 -13.35 3.12
C ALA A 65 9.06 -13.79 4.38
N GLU A 66 8.65 -13.38 5.57
CA GLU A 66 9.27 -13.82 6.82
C GLU A 66 9.20 -15.35 6.98
N SER A 67 8.07 -15.98 6.66
CA SER A 67 7.94 -17.44 6.68
C SER A 67 8.89 -18.12 5.69
N LEU A 68 8.94 -17.63 4.45
CA LEU A 68 9.81 -18.17 3.39
C LEU A 68 11.29 -18.03 3.77
N TYR A 69 11.68 -16.89 4.35
CA TYR A 69 13.06 -16.68 4.82
C TYR A 69 13.43 -17.68 5.93
N LEU A 70 12.53 -17.93 6.88
CA LEU A 70 12.78 -18.88 7.96
C LEU A 70 12.89 -20.31 7.43
N GLU A 71 12.03 -20.70 6.50
CA GLU A 71 12.08 -22.01 5.82
C GLU A 71 13.40 -22.18 5.05
N ALA A 72 13.74 -21.19 4.21
CA ALA A 72 14.99 -21.14 3.46
C ALA A 72 16.21 -21.23 4.39
N ASN A 73 16.23 -20.46 5.49
CA ASN A 73 17.33 -20.48 6.46
C ASN A 73 17.43 -21.82 7.20
N GLN A 74 16.30 -22.44 7.53
CA GLN A 74 16.26 -23.75 8.16
C GLN A 74 16.83 -24.83 7.22
N THR A 75 16.46 -24.81 5.94
CA THR A 75 17.01 -25.70 4.92
C THR A 75 18.50 -25.47 4.73
N TYR A 76 18.94 -24.21 4.61
CA TYR A 76 20.36 -23.85 4.52
C TYR A 76 21.19 -24.44 5.67
N ILE A 77 20.71 -24.30 6.92
CA ILE A 77 21.41 -24.84 8.09
C ILE A 77 21.47 -26.37 8.04
N GLN A 78 20.38 -27.04 7.62
CA GLN A 78 20.37 -28.49 7.47
C GLN A 78 21.37 -28.95 6.40
N ASP A 79 21.43 -28.24 5.28
CA ASP A 79 22.35 -28.55 4.18
C ASP A 79 23.81 -28.32 4.59
N VAL A 80 24.11 -27.25 5.33
CA VAL A 80 25.46 -27.02 5.90
C VAL A 80 25.87 -28.15 6.85
N GLN A 81 24.95 -28.64 7.69
CA GLN A 81 25.22 -29.76 8.60
C GLN A 81 25.42 -31.08 7.85
N LEU A 82 24.58 -31.32 6.84
CA LEU A 82 24.70 -32.48 5.96
C LEU A 82 26.04 -32.47 5.23
N TRP A 83 26.40 -31.34 4.62
CA TRP A 83 27.68 -31.16 3.93
C TRP A 83 28.88 -31.38 4.86
N SER A 84 28.83 -30.85 6.08
CA SER A 84 29.88 -31.10 7.07
C SER A 84 30.01 -32.59 7.41
N THR A 85 28.89 -33.32 7.47
CA THR A 85 28.89 -34.76 7.75
C THR A 85 29.43 -35.55 6.57
N LEU A 86 29.00 -35.21 5.34
CA LEU A 86 29.49 -35.82 4.11
C LEU A 86 31.00 -35.61 3.92
N THR A 87 31.48 -34.40 4.21
CA THR A 87 32.92 -34.07 4.17
C THR A 87 33.71 -34.88 5.19
N GLN A 88 33.17 -35.11 6.39
CA GLN A 88 33.83 -35.95 7.38
C GLN A 88 33.88 -37.42 6.92
N LEU A 89 32.79 -37.93 6.36
CA LEU A 89 32.74 -39.29 5.83
C LEU A 89 33.67 -39.50 4.62
N SER A 90 33.82 -38.50 3.75
CA SER A 90 34.75 -38.59 2.62
C SER A 90 36.20 -38.66 3.09
N ILE A 91 36.58 -37.90 4.13
CA ILE A 91 37.91 -38.00 4.75
C ILE A 91 38.11 -39.38 5.40
N ASP A 92 37.12 -39.89 6.14
CA ASP A 92 37.20 -41.21 6.78
C ASP A 92 37.26 -42.35 5.76
N ALA A 93 36.68 -42.17 4.56
CA ALA A 93 36.75 -43.12 3.45
C ALA A 93 38.18 -43.29 2.89
N GLU A 94 39.08 -42.31 3.11
CA GLU A 94 40.49 -42.38 2.73
C GLU A 94 41.38 -43.03 3.81
N SER A 95 40.79 -43.54 4.90
CA SER A 95 41.52 -44.19 5.99
C SER A 95 42.34 -45.40 5.52
N ALA A 96 43.51 -45.61 6.13
CA ALA A 96 44.34 -46.79 5.90
C ALA A 96 43.72 -48.08 6.46
N ASP A 97 42.74 -48.00 7.36
CA ASP A 97 41.97 -49.14 7.84
C ASP A 97 40.81 -49.43 6.89
N ALA A 98 40.88 -50.58 6.20
CA ALA A 98 39.90 -50.99 5.20
C ALA A 98 38.47 -51.12 5.74
N ALA A 99 38.29 -51.47 7.02
CA ALA A 99 36.95 -51.59 7.60
C ALA A 99 36.32 -50.22 7.87
N ILE A 100 37.13 -49.25 8.29
CA ILE A 100 36.71 -47.85 8.50
C ILE A 100 36.39 -47.22 7.14
N ALA A 101 37.30 -47.36 6.18
CA ALA A 101 37.15 -46.81 4.83
C ALA A 101 35.85 -47.30 4.16
N GLN A 102 35.61 -48.62 4.15
CA GLN A 102 34.40 -49.18 3.56
C GLN A 102 33.14 -48.71 4.29
N SER A 103 33.12 -48.72 5.63
CA SER A 103 31.95 -48.27 6.38
C SER A 103 31.64 -46.79 6.15
N ALA A 104 32.65 -45.95 5.95
CA ALA A 104 32.48 -44.52 5.68
C ALA A 104 31.90 -44.29 4.27
N SER A 105 32.45 -44.97 3.26
CA SER A 105 31.94 -44.93 1.88
C SER A 105 30.47 -45.36 1.81
N ASP A 106 30.10 -46.49 2.44
CA ASP A 106 28.71 -46.97 2.43
C ASP A 106 27.75 -45.96 3.09
N LYS A 107 28.18 -45.29 4.17
CA LYS A 107 27.37 -44.26 4.85
C LYS A 107 27.25 -43.00 4.02
N TYR A 108 28.34 -42.59 3.36
CA TYR A 108 28.36 -41.45 2.45
C TYR A 108 27.31 -41.65 1.35
N ASP A 109 27.38 -42.78 0.63
CA ASP A 109 26.48 -43.05 -0.49
C ASP A 109 25.00 -43.05 -0.07
N VAL A 110 24.70 -43.66 1.09
CA VAL A 110 23.34 -43.69 1.62
C VAL A 110 22.86 -42.29 2.01
N MET A 111 23.67 -41.50 2.73
CA MET A 111 23.29 -40.14 3.12
C MET A 111 23.15 -39.22 1.91
N TYR A 112 24.08 -39.31 0.96
CA TYR A 112 24.05 -38.54 -0.27
C TYR A 112 22.74 -38.80 -1.03
N PHE A 113 22.42 -40.06 -1.29
CA PHE A 113 21.22 -40.46 -2.02
C PHE A 113 19.91 -40.06 -1.31
N GLN A 114 19.87 -40.10 0.02
CA GLN A 114 18.64 -39.88 0.78
C GLN A 114 18.38 -38.43 1.18
N SER A 115 19.43 -37.62 1.31
CA SER A 115 19.34 -36.32 2.00
C SER A 115 19.83 -35.14 1.17
N VAL A 116 20.58 -35.35 0.10
CA VAL A 116 21.02 -34.27 -0.79
C VAL A 116 19.88 -33.94 -1.76
N SER A 117 19.43 -32.69 -1.75
CA SER A 117 18.45 -32.16 -2.70
C SER A 117 19.08 -31.93 -4.08
N GLU A 118 18.26 -31.77 -5.13
CA GLU A 118 18.75 -31.48 -6.47
C GLU A 118 19.57 -30.18 -6.53
N ASP A 119 19.10 -29.13 -5.84
CA ASP A 119 19.81 -27.85 -5.79
C ASP A 119 21.16 -27.97 -5.06
N LEU A 120 21.21 -28.73 -3.96
CA LEU A 120 22.46 -28.97 -3.23
C LEU A 120 23.42 -29.87 -4.00
N ASP A 121 22.92 -30.89 -4.72
CA ASP A 121 23.71 -31.76 -5.60
C ASP A 121 24.39 -30.95 -6.71
N GLY A 122 23.64 -30.04 -7.34
CA GLY A 122 24.16 -29.10 -8.32
C GLY A 122 25.26 -28.21 -7.74
N ALA A 123 25.05 -27.68 -6.53
CA ALA A 123 26.04 -26.86 -5.83
C ALA A 123 27.31 -27.64 -5.46
N ILE A 124 27.17 -28.90 -5.02
CA ILE A 124 28.30 -29.79 -4.71
C ILE A 124 29.11 -30.09 -5.98
N THR A 125 28.42 -30.42 -7.07
CA THR A 125 29.07 -30.69 -8.36
C THR A 125 29.82 -29.48 -8.88
N TRP A 126 29.17 -28.30 -8.86
CA TRP A 126 29.82 -27.04 -9.21
C TRP A 126 31.07 -26.76 -8.36
N ALA A 127 30.98 -26.92 -7.04
CA ALA A 127 32.11 -26.69 -6.17
C ALA A 127 33.26 -27.67 -6.43
N ALA A 128 32.95 -28.93 -6.77
CA ALA A 128 33.97 -29.90 -7.15
C ALA A 128 34.71 -29.49 -8.43
N ASP A 129 33.97 -29.05 -9.46
CA ASP A 129 34.53 -28.58 -10.73
C ASP A 129 35.44 -27.34 -10.53
N GLU A 130 35.00 -26.37 -9.71
CA GLU A 130 35.80 -25.18 -9.37
C GLU A 130 37.08 -25.53 -8.60
N ASN A 131 36.99 -26.45 -7.64
CA ASN A 131 38.15 -26.90 -6.87
C ASN A 131 39.15 -27.71 -7.72
N GLU A 132 38.68 -28.42 -8.75
CA GLU A 132 39.56 -29.09 -9.73
C GLU A 132 40.26 -28.06 -10.63
N ALA A 133 39.54 -27.02 -11.04
CA ALA A 133 40.06 -25.96 -11.91
C ALA A 133 41.09 -25.06 -11.21
N ASP A 134 40.89 -24.73 -9.94
CA ASP A 134 41.84 -23.96 -9.12
C ASP A 134 42.10 -24.59 -7.74
N PRO A 135 43.05 -25.56 -7.65
CA PRO A 135 43.38 -26.21 -6.39
C PRO A 135 43.98 -25.30 -5.31
N ALA A 136 44.31 -24.04 -5.63
CA ALA A 136 44.88 -23.10 -4.66
C ALA A 136 43.80 -22.42 -3.80
N VAL A 137 42.54 -22.47 -4.21
CA VAL A 137 41.40 -21.87 -3.51
C VAL A 137 40.38 -22.96 -3.21
N TYR A 138 39.90 -23.00 -1.96
CA TYR A 138 38.80 -23.88 -1.61
C TYR A 138 37.47 -23.15 -1.82
N THR A 139 36.65 -23.67 -2.73
CA THR A 139 35.29 -23.21 -3.02
C THR A 139 34.29 -24.14 -2.33
N ALA A 140 33.41 -23.58 -1.50
CA ALA A 140 32.36 -24.36 -0.83
C ALA A 140 31.10 -24.43 -1.71
N PRO A 141 30.27 -25.50 -1.63
CA PRO A 141 28.99 -25.57 -2.35
C PRO A 141 28.08 -24.34 -2.11
N PHE A 142 28.15 -23.78 -0.90
CA PHE A 142 27.32 -22.64 -0.49
C PHE A 142 27.76 -21.29 -1.08
N ASP A 143 28.92 -21.23 -1.75
CA ASP A 143 29.33 -20.07 -2.55
C ASP A 143 28.61 -20.01 -3.91
N ASN A 144 27.85 -21.06 -4.25
CA ASN A 144 27.09 -21.13 -5.49
C ASN A 144 25.87 -20.17 -5.46
N GLU A 145 25.86 -19.20 -6.36
CA GLU A 145 24.76 -18.23 -6.46
C GLU A 145 23.44 -18.88 -6.89
N ASP A 146 23.46 -19.91 -7.74
CA ASP A 146 22.24 -20.57 -8.21
C ASP A 146 21.52 -21.29 -7.06
N TYR A 147 22.25 -21.96 -6.17
CA TYR A 147 21.73 -22.57 -4.95
C TYR A 147 21.18 -21.53 -3.98
N MET A 148 21.91 -20.42 -3.76
CA MET A 148 21.41 -19.31 -2.94
C MET A 148 20.12 -18.72 -3.52
N ASN A 149 20.05 -18.55 -4.85
CA ASN A 149 18.88 -18.01 -5.53
C ASN A 149 17.70 -18.99 -5.48
N ALA A 150 17.93 -20.29 -5.71
CA ALA A 150 16.89 -21.31 -5.58
C ALA A 150 16.25 -21.27 -4.18
N LEU A 151 17.08 -21.06 -3.16
CA LEU A 151 16.63 -21.05 -1.77
C LEU A 151 15.94 -19.75 -1.34
N PHE A 152 16.45 -18.59 -1.77
CA PHE A 152 16.00 -17.27 -1.26
C PHE A 152 15.21 -16.42 -2.27
N SER A 153 15.12 -16.80 -3.55
CA SER A 153 14.30 -16.06 -4.53
C SER A 153 12.84 -15.92 -4.10
N PRO A 154 12.15 -16.98 -3.62
CA PRO A 154 10.76 -16.87 -3.18
C PRO A 154 10.57 -15.83 -2.06
N TYR A 155 11.51 -15.78 -1.11
CA TYR A 155 11.55 -14.74 -0.07
C TYR A 155 11.66 -13.35 -0.71
N SER A 156 12.63 -13.14 -1.60
CA SER A 156 12.90 -11.85 -2.22
C SER A 156 11.71 -11.34 -3.06
N GLU A 157 11.04 -12.24 -3.79
CA GLU A 157 9.85 -11.93 -4.59
C GLU A 157 8.69 -11.49 -3.71
N SER A 158 8.46 -12.18 -2.60
CA SER A 158 7.40 -11.85 -1.65
C SER A 158 7.67 -10.54 -0.91
N GLN A 159 8.93 -10.30 -0.53
CA GLN A 159 9.42 -9.04 0.05
C GLN A 159 9.18 -7.86 -0.91
N GLU A 160 9.59 -7.98 -2.18
CA GLU A 160 9.41 -6.92 -3.19
C GLU A 160 7.92 -6.64 -3.43
N LYS A 161 7.09 -7.68 -3.46
CA LYS A 161 5.63 -7.55 -3.57
C LYS A 161 5.05 -6.80 -2.37
N ALA A 162 5.50 -7.09 -1.15
CA ALA A 162 5.07 -6.40 0.06
C ALA A 162 5.41 -4.91 -0.02
N GLU A 163 6.62 -4.56 -0.42
CA GLU A 163 7.10 -3.17 -0.55
C GLU A 163 6.29 -2.39 -1.59
N LYS A 164 6.03 -2.98 -2.76
CA LYS A 164 5.19 -2.36 -3.80
C LYS A 164 3.78 -2.05 -3.29
N LEU A 165 3.16 -3.00 -2.58
CA LEU A 165 1.81 -2.84 -2.04
C LEU A 165 1.76 -1.78 -0.93
N ILE A 166 2.78 -1.70 -0.08
CA ILE A 166 2.87 -0.67 0.95
C ILE A 166 3.05 0.71 0.31
N ALA A 167 3.94 0.84 -0.69
CA ALA A 167 4.13 2.11 -1.40
C ALA A 167 2.88 2.57 -2.17
N GLU A 168 2.10 1.62 -2.71
CA GLU A 168 0.78 1.90 -3.28
C GLU A 168 -0.19 2.42 -2.20
N GLY A 169 -0.22 1.78 -1.04
CA GLY A 169 -0.98 2.22 0.13
C GLY A 169 -0.62 3.63 0.60
N ASP A 170 0.67 3.97 0.64
CA ASP A 170 1.16 5.32 1.00
C ASP A 170 0.65 6.37 0.02
N THR A 171 0.61 6.02 -1.27
CA THR A 171 0.08 6.89 -2.32
C THR A 171 -1.40 7.16 -2.10
N TYR A 172 -2.21 6.12 -1.84
CA TYR A 172 -3.63 6.27 -1.54
C TYR A 172 -3.88 7.06 -0.25
N ASN A 173 -3.08 6.82 0.79
CA ASN A 173 -3.16 7.57 2.04
C ASN A 173 -2.97 9.07 1.79
N SER A 174 -1.92 9.44 1.03
CA SER A 174 -1.64 10.84 0.71
C SER A 174 -2.80 11.52 -0.05
N LEU A 175 -3.44 10.81 -0.98
CA LEU A 175 -4.58 11.32 -1.74
C LEU A 175 -5.83 11.48 -0.86
N SER A 176 -6.11 10.51 0.01
CA SER A 176 -7.18 10.56 1.01
C SER A 176 -7.01 11.74 1.98
N ASP A 177 -5.81 11.93 2.53
CA ASP A 177 -5.49 13.01 3.46
C ASP A 177 -5.70 14.39 2.82
N ARG A 178 -5.28 14.56 1.56
CA ARG A 178 -5.48 15.80 0.80
C ARG A 178 -6.96 16.10 0.58
N LEU A 179 -7.77 15.09 0.23
CA LEU A 179 -9.21 15.26 0.08
C LEU A 179 -9.87 15.61 1.42
N THR A 180 -9.47 14.94 2.50
CA THR A 180 -9.93 15.23 3.86
C THR A 180 -9.62 16.67 4.24
N LEU A 181 -8.39 17.15 4.00
CA LEU A 181 -8.03 18.55 4.21
C LEU A 181 -8.92 19.51 3.39
N ASN A 182 -9.18 19.19 2.12
CA ASN A 182 -10.05 20.02 1.28
C ASN A 182 -11.49 20.08 1.81
N THR A 183 -12.01 18.99 2.38
CA THR A 183 -13.35 19.00 3.01
C THR A 183 -13.40 19.93 4.23
N VAL A 184 -12.32 19.99 5.02
CA VAL A 184 -12.20 20.93 6.15
C VAL A 184 -12.19 22.37 5.66
N LEU A 185 -11.46 22.68 4.59
CA LEU A 185 -11.48 24.01 3.97
C LEU A 185 -12.87 24.40 3.46
N MET A 186 -13.60 23.46 2.85
CA MET A 186 -14.96 23.69 2.41
C MET A 186 -15.93 23.87 3.59
N ALA A 187 -15.75 23.15 4.70
CA ALA A 187 -16.52 23.36 5.92
C ALA A 187 -16.31 24.77 6.50
N ILE A 188 -15.08 25.29 6.47
CA ILE A 188 -14.79 26.68 6.84
C ILE A 188 -15.54 27.65 5.90
N SER A 189 -15.56 27.39 4.59
CA SER A 189 -16.31 28.20 3.63
C SER A 189 -17.82 28.17 3.91
N LEU A 190 -18.41 26.99 4.14
CA LEU A 190 -19.82 26.82 4.52
C LEU A 190 -20.16 27.59 5.80
N PHE A 191 -19.29 27.51 6.81
CA PHE A 191 -19.46 28.27 8.04
C PHE A 191 -19.47 29.78 7.80
N LEU A 192 -18.50 30.31 7.05
CA LEU A 192 -18.42 31.73 6.73
C LEU A 192 -19.63 32.22 5.91
N LEU A 193 -20.10 31.42 4.95
CA LEU A 193 -21.32 31.69 4.19
C LEU A 193 -22.57 31.66 5.08
N GLY A 194 -22.64 30.72 6.02
CA GLY A 194 -23.71 30.63 7.02
C GLY A 194 -23.77 31.88 7.91
N VAL A 195 -22.63 32.39 8.37
CA VAL A 195 -22.55 33.65 9.13
C VAL A 195 -22.92 34.84 8.24
N ALA A 196 -22.45 34.88 6.99
CA ALA A 196 -22.78 35.94 6.03
C ALA A 196 -24.28 36.03 5.72
N ALA A 197 -25.00 34.90 5.75
CA ALA A 197 -26.45 34.86 5.52
C ALA A 197 -27.27 35.58 6.61
N VAL A 198 -26.75 35.69 7.83
CA VAL A 198 -27.49 36.23 8.99
C VAL A 198 -27.00 37.63 9.40
N VAL A 199 -25.85 38.08 8.90
CA VAL A 199 -25.26 39.36 9.29
C VAL A 199 -25.99 40.54 8.63
N LYS A 200 -26.38 41.53 9.45
CA LYS A 200 -27.15 42.70 8.98
C LYS A 200 -26.29 43.75 8.24
N GLY A 201 -24.98 43.76 8.47
CA GLY A 201 -24.07 44.75 7.91
C GLY A 201 -23.63 44.41 6.48
N ARG A 202 -24.03 45.21 5.48
CA ARG A 202 -23.71 44.97 4.05
C ARG A 202 -22.20 44.78 3.79
N ARG A 203 -21.34 45.58 4.42
CA ARG A 203 -19.87 45.45 4.28
C ARG A 203 -19.34 44.15 4.86
N ALA A 204 -19.83 43.73 6.02
CA ALA A 204 -19.45 42.48 6.66
C ALA A 204 -19.97 41.27 5.85
N GLN A 205 -21.21 41.33 5.35
CA GLN A 205 -21.78 40.30 4.49
C GLN A 205 -20.94 40.09 3.23
N ILE A 206 -20.56 41.17 2.54
CA ILE A 206 -19.71 41.09 1.33
C ILE A 206 -18.32 40.55 1.70
N GLY A 207 -17.70 41.05 2.77
CA GLY A 207 -16.37 40.60 3.20
C GLY A 207 -16.33 39.11 3.53
N LEU A 208 -17.26 38.61 4.33
CA LEU A 208 -17.37 37.19 4.68
C LEU A 208 -17.64 36.32 3.45
N THR A 209 -18.57 36.74 2.58
CA THR A 209 -18.90 36.01 1.34
C THR A 209 -17.67 35.93 0.41
N ALA A 210 -16.93 37.04 0.27
CA ALA A 210 -15.74 37.08 -0.58
C ALA A 210 -14.65 36.14 -0.05
N ILE A 211 -14.35 36.17 1.26
CA ILE A 211 -13.36 35.28 1.87
C ILE A 211 -13.77 33.82 1.72
N ALA A 212 -15.03 33.50 2.02
CA ALA A 212 -15.55 32.14 1.88
C ALA A 212 -15.44 31.62 0.43
N THR A 213 -15.73 32.49 -0.54
CA THR A 213 -15.63 32.16 -1.97
C THR A 213 -14.18 31.89 -2.38
N VAL A 214 -13.21 32.69 -1.90
CA VAL A 214 -11.78 32.46 -2.17
C VAL A 214 -11.31 31.13 -1.58
N VAL A 215 -11.66 30.86 -0.32
CA VAL A 215 -11.33 29.58 0.34
C VAL A 215 -11.94 28.40 -0.42
N PHE A 216 -13.21 28.52 -0.84
CA PHE A 216 -13.89 27.48 -1.61
C PHE A 216 -13.20 27.24 -2.97
N ILE A 217 -12.91 28.29 -3.72
CA ILE A 217 -12.26 28.15 -5.05
C ILE A 217 -10.91 27.45 -4.91
N ALA A 218 -10.11 27.83 -3.91
CA ALA A 218 -8.83 27.19 -3.65
C ALA A 218 -9.00 25.69 -3.33
N ALA A 219 -9.90 25.35 -2.40
CA ALA A 219 -10.17 23.97 -2.01
C ALA A 219 -10.74 23.14 -3.18
N ALA A 220 -11.64 23.71 -3.97
CA ALA A 220 -12.23 23.06 -5.14
C ALA A 220 -11.17 22.80 -6.22
N ALA A 221 -10.29 23.76 -6.50
CA ALA A 221 -9.19 23.57 -7.44
C ALA A 221 -8.23 22.45 -6.99
N MET A 222 -7.91 22.40 -5.69
CA MET A 222 -7.10 21.32 -5.11
C MET A 222 -7.80 19.96 -5.24
N THR A 223 -9.11 19.88 -4.97
CA THR A 223 -9.89 18.64 -5.14
C THR A 223 -9.92 18.17 -6.59
N VAL A 224 -10.11 19.07 -7.55
CA VAL A 224 -10.12 18.72 -8.99
C VAL A 224 -8.77 18.21 -9.48
N SER A 225 -7.67 18.61 -8.83
CA SER A 225 -6.32 18.11 -9.18
C SER A 225 -6.04 16.67 -8.74
N ILE A 226 -6.89 16.11 -7.86
CA ILE A 226 -6.75 14.75 -7.35
C ILE A 226 -7.44 13.79 -8.33
N PRO A 227 -6.79 12.67 -8.73
CA PRO A 227 -7.38 11.74 -9.69
C PRO A 227 -8.73 11.18 -9.22
N PHE A 228 -9.61 10.89 -10.17
CA PHE A 228 -10.86 10.21 -9.87
C PHE A 228 -10.62 8.73 -9.67
N VAL A 229 -11.12 8.19 -8.56
CA VAL A 229 -11.24 6.77 -8.29
C VAL A 229 -12.73 6.40 -8.32
N GLY A 230 -13.05 5.35 -9.08
CA GLY A 230 -14.38 4.75 -9.15
C GLY A 230 -14.52 3.54 -8.22
N LEU A 231 -15.73 3.01 -8.16
CA LEU A 231 -16.05 1.74 -7.51
C LEU A 231 -15.51 0.54 -8.30
#